data_AF-A0A9E2I498-F1
#
_entry.id   AF-A0A9E2I498-F1
#
_cell.length_a   1.000
_cell.length_b   1.000
_cell.length_c   1.000
_cell.angle_alpha   90.00
_cell.angle_beta   90.00
_cell.angle_gamma   90.00
#
_symmetry.space_group_name_H-M   'P 1'
#
loop_
_entity.id
_entity.type
_entity.pdbx_description
1 polymer ?
#
loop_
_entity_poly.entity_id
_entity_poly.type
_entity_poly.pdbx_seq_one_letter_code
_entity_poly.pdbx_strand_id
1 'polypeptide(L)'
;MGYGAHPDPASELAPAIAKARKNAEASGRYLEVVAVVSGTDEDPQDMAAQIQMLEEAGAVVETSNDQAARYVGRLLQTLEMKNGRTAEEQAAEQPAEVNLSAVKKTLAAINVGLESFTESLVAQGAEVVQVDWKPAAGGNEKLMSILERMMKK
;
A
#
# COMPACT_ATOMS: atom_id res chain seq x y z
N MET A 1 -7.49 5.67 -1.66
CA MET A 1 -8.75 6.43 -1.75
C MET A 1 -9.54 6.19 -0.47
N GLY A 2 -10.72 6.78 -0.35
CA GLY A 2 -11.56 6.67 0.83
C GLY A 2 -11.58 7.92 1.70
N TYR A 3 -12.28 7.82 2.82
CA TYR A 3 -12.53 8.95 3.71
C TYR A 3 -11.23 9.52 4.29
N GLY A 4 -11.09 10.84 4.22
CA GLY A 4 -9.88 11.56 4.66
C GLY A 4 -8.77 11.68 3.60
N ALA A 5 -8.94 11.07 2.42
CA ALA A 5 -8.07 11.33 1.27
C ALA A 5 -8.49 12.60 0.50
N HIS A 6 -7.66 13.04 -0.45
CA HIS A 6 -8.03 14.11 -1.38
C HIS A 6 -9.34 13.74 -2.12
N PRO A 7 -10.25 14.71 -2.42
CA PRO A 7 -11.50 14.43 -3.12
C PRO A 7 -11.31 13.92 -4.54
N ASP A 8 -10.20 14.27 -5.19
CA ASP A 8 -9.84 13.81 -6.52
C ASP A 8 -8.30 13.71 -6.63
N PRO A 9 -7.67 12.61 -6.16
CA PRO A 9 -6.22 12.48 -6.20
C PRO A 9 -5.64 12.48 -7.64
N ALA A 10 -6.35 11.89 -8.59
CA ALA A 10 -5.90 11.76 -9.96
C ALA A 10 -5.82 13.12 -10.67
N SER A 11 -6.72 14.07 -10.39
CA SER A 11 -6.67 15.42 -11.00
C SER A 11 -5.37 16.17 -10.70
N GLU A 12 -4.77 15.91 -9.54
CA GLU A 12 -3.49 16.52 -9.14
C GLU A 12 -2.29 15.77 -9.73
N LEU A 13 -2.37 14.44 -9.79
CA LEU A 13 -1.26 13.59 -10.22
C LEU A 13 -1.14 13.49 -11.75
N ALA A 14 -2.25 13.40 -12.47
CA ALA A 14 -2.27 13.23 -13.92
C ALA A 14 -1.48 14.33 -14.67
N PRO A 15 -1.62 15.63 -14.37
CA PRO A 15 -0.80 16.68 -14.99
C PRO A 15 0.70 16.52 -14.70
N ALA A 16 1.06 16.10 -13.49
CA ALA A 16 2.45 15.87 -13.11
C ALA A 16 3.07 14.69 -13.86
N ILE A 17 2.32 13.59 -13.99
CA ILE A 17 2.72 12.39 -14.75
C ILE A 17 2.94 12.76 -16.22
N ALA A 18 1.96 13.39 -16.86
CA ALA A 18 2.05 13.78 -18.27
C ALA A 18 3.24 14.72 -18.52
N LYS A 19 3.47 15.69 -17.63
CA LYS A 19 4.62 16.60 -17.70
C LYS A 19 5.95 15.86 -17.55
N ALA A 20 6.07 14.95 -16.58
CA ALA A 20 7.28 14.19 -16.34
C ALA A 20 7.65 13.31 -17.56
N ARG A 21 6.66 12.63 -18.14
CA ARG A 21 6.85 11.82 -19.35
C ARG A 21 7.28 12.68 -20.54
N LYS A 22 6.60 13.81 -20.79
CA LYS A 22 6.98 14.75 -21.86
C LYS A 22 8.41 15.27 -21.71
N ASN A 23 8.85 15.58 -20.48
CA ASN A 23 10.21 16.03 -20.21
C ASN A 23 11.26 14.94 -20.48
N ALA A 24 10.94 13.68 -20.14
CA ALA A 24 11.80 12.55 -20.45
C ALA A 24 11.92 12.36 -21.97
N GLU A 25 10.81 12.37 -22.69
CA GLU A 25 10.77 12.25 -24.16
C GLU A 25 11.55 13.37 -24.85
N ALA A 26 11.38 14.62 -24.40
CA ALA A 26 12.14 15.77 -24.89
C ALA A 26 13.65 15.63 -24.67
N SER A 27 14.07 14.81 -23.70
CA SER A 27 15.46 14.47 -23.42
C SER A 27 15.92 13.18 -24.11
N GLY A 28 15.12 12.61 -25.02
CA GLY A 28 15.42 11.34 -25.69
C GLY A 28 15.37 10.11 -24.78
N ARG A 29 14.71 10.22 -23.62
CA ARG A 29 14.55 9.12 -22.65
C ARG A 29 13.11 8.65 -22.60
N TYR A 30 12.91 7.38 -22.29
CA TYR A 30 11.60 6.85 -21.96
C TYR A 30 11.40 6.85 -20.44
N LEU A 31 10.21 7.21 -19.97
CA LEU A 31 9.81 7.14 -18.56
C LEU A 31 8.52 6.34 -18.44
N GLU A 32 8.63 5.14 -17.88
CA GLU A 32 7.49 4.34 -17.44
C GLU A 32 7.00 4.88 -16.09
N VAL A 33 5.70 5.09 -15.95
CA VAL A 33 5.07 5.47 -14.68
C VAL A 33 4.07 4.39 -14.32
N VAL A 34 4.25 3.75 -13.16
CA VAL A 34 3.32 2.75 -12.65
C VAL A 34 2.65 3.30 -11.40
N ALA A 35 1.32 3.32 -11.39
CA ALA A 35 0.52 3.75 -10.25
C ALA A 35 -0.27 2.57 -9.69
N VAL A 36 -0.36 2.47 -8.36
CA VAL A 36 -1.26 1.52 -7.70
C VAL A 36 -2.42 2.29 -7.09
N VAL A 37 -3.64 1.95 -7.52
CA VAL A 37 -4.88 2.52 -6.98
C VAL A 37 -5.46 1.56 -5.97
N SER A 38 -5.47 1.97 -4.70
CA SER A 38 -6.08 1.24 -3.60
C SER A 38 -7.32 1.99 -3.10
N GLY A 39 -8.46 1.33 -3.11
CA GLY A 39 -9.76 1.85 -2.71
C GLY A 39 -10.87 0.88 -3.11
N THR A 40 -12.11 1.32 -3.00
CA THR A 40 -13.29 0.56 -3.40
C THR A 40 -14.19 1.39 -4.32
N ASP A 41 -15.11 0.73 -5.01
CA ASP A 41 -16.13 1.42 -5.83
C ASP A 41 -17.11 2.26 -4.98
N GLU A 42 -17.16 2.01 -3.66
CA GLU A 42 -17.98 2.77 -2.71
C GLU A 42 -17.29 4.04 -2.20
N ASP A 43 -16.00 4.23 -2.51
CA ASP A 43 -15.27 5.42 -2.08
C ASP A 43 -15.77 6.69 -2.81
N PRO A 44 -15.80 7.86 -2.15
CA PRO A 44 -16.33 9.10 -2.73
C PRO A 44 -15.65 9.59 -4.02
N GLN A 45 -14.45 9.09 -4.32
CA GLN A 45 -13.59 9.56 -5.41
C GLN A 45 -13.87 8.90 -6.77
N ASP A 46 -14.72 7.87 -6.81
CA ASP A 46 -14.97 7.04 -8.00
C ASP A 46 -13.69 6.35 -8.52
N MET A 47 -13.50 5.09 -8.12
CA MET A 47 -12.31 4.33 -8.47
C MET A 47 -12.07 4.23 -9.98
N ALA A 48 -13.12 4.05 -10.78
CA ALA A 48 -12.99 3.90 -12.22
C ALA A 48 -12.54 5.21 -12.87
N ALA A 49 -13.13 6.34 -12.45
CA ALA A 49 -12.73 7.66 -12.94
C ALA A 49 -11.28 8.00 -12.60
N GLN A 50 -10.83 7.67 -11.38
CA GLN A 50 -9.45 7.88 -10.94
C GLN A 50 -8.45 7.06 -11.77
N ILE A 51 -8.76 5.78 -12.02
CA ILE A 51 -7.93 4.90 -12.85
C ILE A 51 -7.83 5.46 -14.27
N GLN A 52 -8.97 5.78 -14.89
CA GLN A 52 -9.03 6.29 -16.26
C GLN A 52 -8.16 7.55 -16.43
N MET A 53 -8.25 8.50 -15.50
CA MET A 53 -7.50 9.75 -15.60
C MET A 53 -5.98 9.53 -15.50
N LEU A 54 -5.53 8.59 -14.68
CA LEU A 54 -4.12 8.23 -14.57
C LEU A 54 -3.61 7.49 -15.83
N GLU A 55 -4.43 6.61 -16.40
CA GLU A 55 -4.12 5.92 -17.66
C GLU A 55 -4.03 6.90 -18.84
N GLU A 56 -4.95 7.86 -18.92
CA GLU A 56 -4.94 8.94 -19.93
C GLU A 56 -3.70 9.84 -19.81
N ALA A 57 -3.17 10.04 -18.59
CA ALA A 57 -1.90 10.72 -18.37
C ALA A 57 -0.67 9.90 -18.81
N GLY A 58 -0.88 8.61 -19.14
CA GLY A 58 0.13 7.68 -19.59
C GLY A 58 0.82 6.91 -18.46
N ALA A 59 0.15 6.74 -17.32
CA ALA A 59 0.57 5.76 -16.33
C ALA A 59 0.00 4.38 -16.65
N VAL A 60 0.72 3.33 -16.31
CA VAL A 60 0.16 1.98 -16.16
C VAL A 60 -0.45 1.89 -14.77
N VAL A 61 -1.73 1.57 -14.69
CA VAL A 61 -2.45 1.51 -13.42
C VAL A 61 -2.74 0.07 -13.05
N GLU A 62 -2.39 -0.30 -11.83
CA GLU A 62 -2.71 -1.59 -11.24
C GLU A 62 -3.52 -1.39 -9.95
N THR A 63 -4.39 -2.34 -9.64
CA THR A 63 -5.17 -2.33 -8.40
C THR A 63 -4.59 -3.27 -7.33
N SER A 64 -3.43 -3.86 -7.62
CA SER A 64 -2.72 -4.78 -6.73
C SER A 64 -1.22 -4.50 -6.74
N ASN A 65 -0.64 -4.44 -5.53
CA ASN A 65 0.81 -4.32 -5.36
C ASN A 65 1.57 -5.50 -5.98
N ASP A 66 1.01 -6.73 -5.93
CA ASP A 66 1.64 -7.90 -6.55
C ASP A 66 1.72 -7.75 -8.07
N GLN A 67 0.64 -7.33 -8.72
CA GLN A 67 0.63 -7.15 -10.16
C GLN A 67 1.58 -6.03 -10.61
N ALA A 68 1.57 -4.90 -9.90
CA ALA A 68 2.48 -3.80 -10.15
C ALA A 68 3.95 -4.22 -10.01
N ALA A 69 4.30 -4.92 -8.93
CA ALA A 69 5.65 -5.42 -8.70
C ALA A 69 6.09 -6.40 -9.79
N ARG A 70 5.21 -7.34 -10.18
CA ARG A 70 5.49 -8.28 -11.27
C ARG A 70 5.65 -7.57 -12.62
N TYR A 71 4.82 -6.58 -12.90
CA TYR A 71 4.92 -5.76 -14.11
C TYR A 71 6.28 -5.07 -14.19
N VAL A 72 6.65 -4.34 -13.13
CA VAL A 72 7.94 -3.63 -13.05
C VAL A 72 9.10 -4.60 -13.13
N GLY A 73 9.04 -5.74 -12.44
CA GLY A 73 10.09 -6.77 -12.48
C GLY A 73 10.33 -7.31 -13.90
N ARG A 74 9.27 -7.60 -14.66
CA ARG A 74 9.39 -8.04 -16.05
C ARG A 74 9.95 -6.95 -16.97
N LEU A 75 9.54 -5.70 -16.75
CA LEU A 75 10.06 -4.56 -17.50
C LEU A 75 11.57 -4.40 -17.28
N LEU A 76 12.01 -4.40 -16.03
CA LEU A 76 13.42 -4.29 -15.67
C LEU A 76 14.25 -5.44 -16.24
N GLN A 77 13.82 -6.70 -16.09
CA GLN A 77 14.50 -7.85 -16.70
C GLN A 77 14.69 -7.69 -18.21
N THR A 78 13.66 -7.18 -18.90
CA THR A 78 13.74 -6.94 -20.35
C THR A 78 14.75 -5.85 -20.70
N LEU A 79 14.79 -4.77 -19.91
CA LEU A 79 15.74 -3.68 -20.10
C LEU A 79 17.18 -4.12 -19.82
N GLU A 80 17.40 -4.93 -18.79
CA GLU A 80 18.70 -5.50 -18.45
C GLU A 80 19.22 -6.43 -19.55
N MET A 81 18.36 -7.31 -20.10
CA MET A 81 18.73 -8.16 -21.24
C MET A 81 19.15 -7.33 -22.46
N LYS A 82 18.45 -6.23 -22.75
CA LYS A 82 18.78 -5.33 -23.88
C LYS A 82 20.11 -4.59 -23.67
N ASN A 83 20.46 -4.27 -22.43
CA ASN A 83 21.69 -3.57 -22.09
C ASN A 83 22.94 -4.47 -22.11
N GLY A 84 22.80 -5.78 -22.42
CA GLY A 84 23.93 -6.68 -22.60
C GLY A 84 24.77 -6.92 -21.34
N ARG A 85 24.18 -6.69 -20.15
CA ARG A 85 24.84 -6.97 -18.87
C ARG A 85 25.23 -8.44 -18.81
N THR A 86 26.44 -8.70 -18.34
CA THR A 86 26.96 -10.06 -18.22
C THR A 86 26.25 -10.80 -17.09
N ALA A 87 26.14 -12.14 -17.20
CA ALA A 87 25.53 -12.97 -16.15
C ALA A 87 26.23 -12.83 -14.78
N GLU A 88 27.51 -12.44 -14.77
CA GLU A 88 28.31 -12.19 -13.56
C GLU A 88 27.94 -10.87 -12.89
N GLU A 89 27.69 -9.80 -13.65
CA GLU A 89 27.17 -8.53 -13.11
C GLU A 89 25.73 -8.68 -12.58
N GLN A 90 24.91 -9.51 -13.24
CA GLN A 90 23.56 -9.84 -12.79
C GLN A 90 23.57 -10.72 -11.53
N ALA A 91 24.56 -11.60 -11.37
CA ALA A 91 24.71 -12.43 -10.18
C ALA A 91 25.17 -11.64 -8.95
N ALA A 92 25.98 -10.59 -9.13
CA ALA A 92 26.51 -9.76 -8.05
C ALA A 92 25.47 -8.84 -7.38
N GLU A 93 24.38 -8.50 -8.09
CA GLU A 93 23.28 -7.67 -7.59
C GLU A 93 22.01 -8.48 -7.25
N GLN A 94 22.08 -9.82 -7.22
CA GLN A 94 20.92 -10.63 -6.84
C GLN A 94 20.38 -10.14 -5.48
N PRO A 95 19.09 -9.74 -5.41
CA PRO A 95 18.53 -9.27 -4.16
C PRO A 95 18.68 -10.36 -3.12
N ALA A 96 19.20 -9.99 -1.95
CA ALA A 96 19.41 -10.93 -0.86
C ALA A 96 18.12 -11.71 -0.61
N GLU A 97 18.20 -13.04 -0.61
CA GLU A 97 17.02 -13.87 -0.36
C GLU A 97 16.38 -13.46 0.97
N VAL A 98 15.10 -13.11 0.91
CA VAL A 98 14.35 -12.77 2.12
C VAL A 98 14.08 -14.06 2.87
N ASN A 99 14.66 -14.18 4.07
CA ASN A 99 14.43 -15.33 4.92
C ASN A 99 12.98 -15.29 5.47
N LEU A 100 12.09 -16.04 4.83
CA LEU A 100 10.68 -16.13 5.22
C LEU A 100 10.43 -17.01 6.45
N SER A 101 11.45 -17.65 7.03
CA SER A 101 11.25 -18.58 8.15
C SER A 101 10.63 -17.92 9.38
N ALA A 102 10.86 -16.61 9.59
CA ALA A 102 10.24 -15.87 10.69
C ALA A 102 8.72 -15.69 10.50
N VAL A 103 8.26 -15.51 9.26
CA VAL A 103 6.84 -15.27 8.92
C VAL A 103 6.05 -16.57 8.76
N LYS A 104 6.73 -17.66 8.40
CA LYS A 104 6.12 -19.00 8.24
C LYS A 104 5.91 -19.75 9.55
N LYS A 105 6.48 -19.28 10.66
CA LYS A 105 6.26 -19.88 11.98
C LYS A 105 4.89 -19.48 12.49
N THR A 106 4.29 -20.33 13.32
CA THR A 106 3.10 -19.97 14.09
C THR A 106 3.41 -18.73 14.93
N LEU A 107 2.61 -17.66 14.75
CA LEU A 107 2.78 -16.40 15.45
C LEU A 107 1.89 -16.38 16.69
N ALA A 108 2.45 -15.89 17.79
CA ALA A 108 1.70 -15.50 18.98
C ALA A 108 1.65 -13.98 19.07
N ALA A 109 0.56 -13.42 19.62
CA ALA A 109 0.34 -11.99 19.71
C ALA A 109 0.12 -11.51 21.16
N ILE A 110 0.63 -10.31 21.45
CA ILE A 110 0.23 -9.53 22.62
C ILE A 110 -0.64 -8.40 22.09
N ASN A 111 -1.96 -8.51 22.29
CA ASN A 111 -2.87 -7.47 21.84
C ASN A 111 -2.96 -6.34 22.88
N VAL A 112 -2.83 -5.11 22.40
CA VAL A 112 -2.99 -3.89 23.21
C VAL A 112 -4.00 -3.02 22.48
N GLY A 113 -5.20 -2.89 23.04
CA GLY A 113 -6.29 -2.13 22.42
C GLY A 113 -7.62 -2.89 22.45
N LEU A 114 -8.38 -2.79 21.36
CA LEU A 114 -9.73 -3.35 21.28
C LEU A 114 -9.71 -4.88 21.40
N GLU A 115 -10.62 -5.41 22.22
CA GLU A 115 -10.76 -6.84 22.47
C GLU A 115 -11.20 -7.62 21.22
N SER A 116 -11.93 -6.97 20.31
CA SER A 116 -12.34 -7.55 19.03
C SER A 116 -11.16 -8.02 18.16
N PHE A 117 -9.97 -7.43 18.33
CA PHE A 117 -8.76 -7.91 17.65
C PHE A 117 -8.24 -9.21 18.24
N THR A 118 -8.33 -9.39 19.56
CA THR A 118 -8.02 -10.67 20.22
C THR A 118 -8.97 -11.76 19.75
N GLU A 119 -10.27 -11.49 19.72
CA GLU A 119 -11.27 -12.44 19.22
C GLU A 119 -10.98 -12.89 17.77
N SER A 120 -10.66 -11.94 16.90
CA SER A 120 -10.32 -12.20 15.49
C SER A 120 -9.07 -13.08 15.34
N LEU A 121 -8.04 -12.83 16.14
CA LEU A 121 -6.80 -13.61 16.10
C LEU A 121 -6.99 -15.03 16.67
N VAL A 122 -7.75 -15.17 17.76
CA VAL A 122 -8.09 -16.50 18.34
C VAL A 122 -8.92 -17.31 17.34
N ALA A 123 -9.87 -16.69 16.64
CA ALA A 123 -10.67 -17.37 15.60
C ALA A 123 -9.82 -17.89 14.43
N GLN A 124 -8.66 -17.27 14.18
CA GLN A 124 -7.67 -17.71 13.19
C GLN A 124 -6.67 -18.74 13.74
N GLY A 125 -6.82 -19.16 15.00
CA GLY A 125 -5.97 -20.15 15.66
C GLY A 125 -4.63 -19.61 16.18
N ALA A 126 -4.48 -18.29 16.30
CA ALA A 126 -3.28 -17.70 16.90
C ALA A 126 -3.35 -17.74 18.44
N GLU A 127 -2.20 -17.93 19.08
CA GLU A 127 -2.07 -17.73 20.53
C GLU A 127 -2.03 -16.24 20.84
N VAL A 128 -2.96 -15.73 21.65
CA VAL A 128 -3.04 -14.29 21.96
C VAL A 128 -3.24 -14.03 23.45
N VAL A 129 -2.53 -13.02 23.95
CA VAL A 129 -2.75 -12.44 25.28
C VAL A 129 -3.30 -11.03 25.12
N GLN A 130 -4.51 -10.77 25.62
CA GLN A 130 -5.07 -9.43 25.75
C GLN A 130 -4.42 -8.71 26.94
N VAL A 131 -3.83 -7.55 26.70
CA VAL A 131 -3.37 -6.66 27.76
C VAL A 131 -4.42 -5.57 27.97
N ASP A 132 -5.00 -5.52 29.17
CA ASP A 132 -5.84 -4.39 29.61
C ASP A 132 -4.95 -3.17 29.90
N TRP A 133 -4.50 -2.52 28.83
CA TRP A 133 -3.67 -1.33 28.91
C TRP A 133 -4.53 -0.07 28.99
N LYS A 134 -4.24 0.76 29.99
CA LYS A 134 -4.82 2.10 30.13
C LYS A 134 -3.69 3.11 30.36
N PRO A 135 -3.73 4.30 29.73
CA PRO A 135 -2.70 5.32 29.94
C PRO A 135 -2.66 5.75 31.42
N ALA A 136 -1.47 6.03 31.94
CA ALA A 136 -1.22 6.32 33.36
C ALA A 136 -1.97 7.56 33.90
N ALA A 137 -2.39 8.46 33.01
CA ALA A 137 -3.28 9.56 33.35
C ALA A 137 -4.72 9.03 33.34
N GLY A 138 -5.27 8.74 34.53
CA GLY A 138 -6.70 8.47 34.70
C GLY A 138 -7.49 9.53 33.94
N GLY A 139 -8.14 9.08 32.87
CA GLY A 139 -8.78 9.97 31.91
C GLY A 139 -9.75 10.93 32.59
N ASN A 140 -9.97 12.09 31.99
CA ASN A 140 -11.01 13.01 32.45
C ASN A 140 -12.36 12.27 32.38
N GLU A 141 -12.93 11.90 33.54
CA GLU A 141 -14.14 11.08 33.67
C GLU A 141 -15.31 11.62 32.85
N LYS A 142 -15.39 12.95 32.73
CA LYS A 142 -16.40 13.60 31.90
C LYS A 142 -16.25 13.24 30.42
N LEU A 143 -15.03 13.25 29.89
CA LEU A 143 -14.75 12.87 28.50
C LEU A 143 -14.97 11.38 28.26
N MET A 144 -14.61 10.51 29.22
CA MET A 144 -14.91 9.07 29.14
C MET A 144 -16.43 8.82 29.10
N SER A 145 -17.20 9.49 29.96
CA SER A 145 -18.66 9.37 29.97
C SER A 145 -19.33 9.87 28.67
N ILE A 146 -18.74 10.87 28.01
CA ILE A 146 -19.22 11.36 26.71
C ILE A 146 -18.91 10.33 25.62
N LEU A 147 -17.69 9.78 25.59
CA LEU A 147 -17.29 8.74 24.64
C LEU A 147 -18.17 7.50 24.76
N GLU A 148 -18.44 7.01 25.98
CA GLU A 148 -19.32 5.86 26.22
C GLU A 148 -20.76 6.09 25.71
N ARG A 149 -21.28 7.32 25.86
CA ARG A 149 -22.60 7.68 25.32
C ARG A 149 -22.63 7.75 23.80
N MET A 150 -21.51 8.09 23.17
CA MET A 150 -21.40 8.14 21.71
C MET A 150 -21.26 6.74 21.08
N MET A 151 -20.61 5.80 21.77
CA MET A 151 -20.45 4.42 21.29
C MET A 151 -21.70 3.53 21.50
N LYS A 152 -22.71 4.00 22.24
CA LYS A 152 -23.98 3.27 22.49
C LYS A 152 -25.11 3.63 21.52
N LYS A 153 -24.81 4.32 20.42
CA LYS A 153 -25.72 4.54 19.29
C LYS A 153 -25.37 3.60 18.16
#